data_AF-A0AA86UUW3-F1
#
_entry.id   AF-A0AA86UUW3-F1
#
_cell.length_a   1.000
_cell.length_b   1.000
_cell.length_c   1.000
_cell.angle_alpha   90.00
_cell.angle_beta   90.00
_cell.angle_gamma   90.00
#
_symmetry.space_group_name_H-M   'P 1'
#
loop_
_entity.id
_entity.type
_entity.pdbx_description
1 polymer ?
#
loop_
_entity_poly.entity_id
_entity_poly.type
_entity_poly.pdbx_seq_one_letter_code
_entity_poly.pdbx_strand_id
1 'polypeptide(L)'
;MPKSYMQLVHEWSLRNMDPNMVVDPASYDPEKLEWLRNAWDNLYIDGATLMKNCLGALSDPLTTVEEQTLICEELSDLLENIDNATVFGLINGWAKLNNIFNSNKQTELNQNILRCVQNGVHSCDKVQKDVLPVWSGTLKQILSTLNQDYQRQLLGILSSFYQNKEMALVIHEQLENDFVKIYRQKGFADSERFKHLMNVFKSAAEEETEYNEFVKKLAAE
;
A
#
# COMPACT_ATOMS: atom_id res chain seq x y z
N MET A 1 -31.77 -8.38 2.16
CA MET A 1 -30.33 -8.09 2.01
C MET A 1 -30.17 -6.97 0.99
N PRO A 2 -29.27 -6.00 1.20
CA PRO A 2 -29.01 -4.96 0.20
C PRO A 2 -28.43 -5.61 -1.07
N LYS A 3 -28.96 -5.25 -2.24
CA LYS A 3 -28.38 -5.71 -3.51
C LYS A 3 -26.99 -5.08 -3.66
N SER A 4 -26.00 -5.87 -4.07
CA SER A 4 -24.65 -5.35 -4.30
C SER A 4 -24.65 -4.34 -5.44
N TYR A 5 -23.73 -3.37 -5.43
CA TYR A 5 -23.60 -2.35 -6.48
C TYR A 5 -23.56 -2.96 -7.89
N MET A 6 -22.92 -4.12 -8.04
CA MET A 6 -22.81 -4.81 -9.33
C MET A 6 -24.11 -5.49 -9.77
N GLN A 7 -24.99 -5.90 -8.86
CA GLN A 7 -26.35 -6.36 -9.22
C GLN A 7 -27.17 -5.22 -9.81
N LEU A 8 -26.97 -3.98 -9.31
CA LEU A 8 -27.62 -2.79 -9.87
C LEU A 8 -27.07 -2.44 -11.26
N VAL A 9 -25.75 -2.59 -11.47
CA VAL A 9 -25.13 -2.38 -12.80
C VAL A 9 -25.59 -3.44 -13.80
N HIS A 10 -25.67 -4.71 -13.42
CA HIS A 10 -26.18 -5.78 -14.29
C HIS A 10 -27.65 -5.56 -14.66
N GLU A 11 -28.50 -5.23 -13.68
CA GLU A 11 -29.90 -4.89 -13.93
C GLU A 11 -30.05 -3.64 -14.81
N TRP A 12 -29.16 -2.65 -14.65
CA TRP A 12 -29.14 -1.47 -15.50
C TRP A 12 -28.70 -1.80 -16.94
N SER A 13 -27.65 -2.60 -17.13
CA SER A 13 -27.17 -2.99 -18.46
C SER A 13 -28.20 -3.83 -19.21
N LEU A 14 -28.91 -4.75 -18.54
CA LEU A 14 -30.00 -5.51 -19.14
C LEU A 14 -31.19 -4.63 -19.55
N ARG A 15 -31.45 -3.56 -18.80
CA ARG A 15 -32.52 -2.59 -19.13
C ARG A 15 -32.15 -1.62 -20.25
N ASN A 16 -30.86 -1.40 -20.48
CA ASN A 16 -30.35 -0.43 -21.46
C ASN A 16 -29.69 -1.10 -22.69
N MET A 17 -29.77 -2.42 -22.82
CA MET A 17 -29.43 -3.08 -24.09
C MET A 17 -30.40 -2.65 -25.18
N ASP A 18 -29.86 -2.30 -26.36
CA ASP A 18 -30.64 -1.89 -27.54
C ASP A 18 -31.62 -3.00 -27.93
N PRO A 19 -32.94 -2.74 -27.94
CA PRO A 19 -33.95 -3.75 -28.26
C PRO A 19 -33.83 -4.31 -29.69
N ASN A 20 -33.05 -3.69 -30.57
CA ASN A 20 -32.78 -4.19 -31.92
C ASN A 20 -31.53 -5.06 -32.04
N MET A 21 -30.75 -5.22 -30.96
CA MET A 21 -29.64 -6.17 -30.94
C MET A 21 -30.24 -7.58 -30.80
N VAL A 22 -30.56 -8.20 -31.93
CA VAL A 22 -30.94 -9.62 -31.99
C VAL A 22 -29.70 -10.44 -31.69
N VAL A 23 -29.38 -10.59 -30.41
CA VAL A 23 -28.48 -11.65 -29.98
C VAL A 23 -29.33 -12.90 -29.94
N ASP A 24 -29.11 -13.81 -30.90
CA ASP A 24 -29.82 -15.08 -30.97
C ASP A 24 -29.67 -15.80 -29.62
N PRO A 25 -30.76 -16.01 -28.85
CA PRO A 25 -30.69 -16.68 -27.56
C PRO A 25 -30.15 -18.12 -27.67
N ALA A 26 -30.24 -18.73 -28.86
CA ALA A 26 -29.71 -20.06 -29.14
C ALA A 26 -28.19 -20.08 -29.40
N SER A 27 -27.54 -18.93 -29.51
CA SER A 27 -26.07 -18.82 -29.64
C SER A 27 -25.33 -18.92 -28.31
N TYR A 28 -26.06 -18.86 -27.19
CA TYR A 28 -25.47 -18.98 -25.87
C TYR A 28 -25.39 -20.43 -25.45
N ASP A 29 -24.18 -20.96 -25.48
CA ASP A 29 -23.81 -22.26 -24.93
C ASP A 29 -24.16 -22.31 -23.42
N PRO A 30 -25.16 -23.11 -23.02
CA PRO A 30 -25.62 -23.17 -21.63
C PRO A 30 -24.53 -23.63 -20.67
N GLU A 31 -23.59 -24.46 -21.14
CA GLU A 31 -22.47 -24.94 -20.33
C GLU A 31 -21.47 -23.82 -20.06
N LYS A 32 -21.23 -22.94 -21.03
CA LYS A 32 -20.39 -21.75 -20.84
C LYS A 32 -21.04 -20.69 -19.97
N LEU A 33 -22.35 -20.51 -20.07
CA LEU A 33 -23.10 -19.62 -19.19
C LEU A 33 -23.10 -20.13 -17.74
N GLU A 34 -23.30 -21.43 -17.55
CA GLU A 34 -23.26 -22.05 -16.23
C GLU A 34 -21.85 -22.06 -15.65
N TRP A 35 -20.81 -22.24 -16.48
CA TRP A 35 -19.41 -22.04 -16.07
C TRP A 35 -19.11 -20.60 -15.69
N LEU A 36 -19.52 -19.61 -16.52
CA LEU A 36 -19.34 -18.19 -16.22
C LEU A 36 -20.07 -17.80 -14.95
N ARG A 37 -21.29 -18.30 -14.76
CA ARG A 37 -22.10 -18.06 -13.57
C ARG A 37 -21.50 -18.74 -12.34
N ASN A 38 -20.97 -19.95 -12.46
CA ASN A 38 -20.22 -20.59 -11.37
C ASN A 38 -18.89 -19.85 -11.09
N ALA A 39 -18.17 -19.37 -12.09
CA ALA A 39 -16.97 -18.55 -11.91
C ALA A 39 -17.31 -17.20 -11.27
N TRP A 40 -18.47 -16.63 -11.59
CA TRP A 40 -19.04 -15.37 -11.08
C TRP A 40 -19.58 -15.49 -9.65
N ASP A 41 -20.26 -16.59 -9.34
CA ASP A 41 -20.81 -16.89 -8.01
C ASP A 41 -19.69 -17.36 -7.05
N ASN A 42 -18.64 -18.00 -7.57
CA ASN A 42 -17.40 -18.28 -6.84
C ASN A 42 -16.39 -17.13 -6.87
N LEU A 43 -16.72 -16.01 -7.55
CA LEU A 43 -15.90 -14.80 -7.60
C LEU A 43 -15.97 -13.98 -6.29
N TYR A 44 -16.43 -14.58 -5.19
CA TYR A 44 -16.10 -14.10 -3.86
C TYR A 44 -14.68 -14.54 -3.51
N ILE A 45 -13.71 -14.10 -4.32
CA ILE A 45 -12.30 -14.26 -3.99
C ILE A 45 -12.05 -13.28 -2.85
N ASP A 46 -11.94 -13.82 -1.63
CA ASP A 46 -11.60 -12.98 -0.48
C ASP A 46 -10.29 -12.22 -0.76
N GLY A 47 -10.15 -11.03 -0.15
CA GLY A 47 -8.96 -10.21 -0.37
C GLY A 47 -7.67 -10.96 -0.07
N ALA A 48 -7.72 -11.94 0.84
CA ALA A 48 -6.60 -12.83 1.16
C ALA A 48 -6.13 -13.65 -0.07
N THR A 49 -7.05 -14.22 -0.83
CA THR A 49 -6.73 -15.00 -2.03
C THR A 49 -6.22 -14.11 -3.15
N LEU A 50 -6.81 -12.92 -3.35
CA LEU A 50 -6.30 -11.94 -4.32
C LEU A 50 -4.85 -11.53 -3.97
N MET A 51 -4.58 -11.17 -2.73
CA MET A 51 -3.23 -10.80 -2.27
C MET A 51 -2.23 -11.95 -2.43
N LYS A 52 -2.63 -13.20 -2.16
CA LYS A 52 -1.78 -14.38 -2.39
C LYS A 52 -1.45 -14.56 -3.87
N ASN A 53 -2.42 -14.35 -4.76
CA ASN A 53 -2.21 -14.43 -6.19
C ASN A 53 -1.24 -13.34 -6.67
N CYS A 54 -1.41 -12.09 -6.20
CA CYS A 54 -0.46 -11.00 -6.47
C CYS A 54 0.96 -11.38 -6.02
N LEU A 55 1.12 -11.85 -4.79
CA LEU A 55 2.43 -12.26 -4.27
C LEU A 55 3.04 -13.44 -5.05
N GLY A 56 2.21 -14.38 -5.51
CA GLY A 56 2.63 -15.50 -6.35
C GLY A 56 3.16 -15.02 -7.70
N ALA A 57 2.39 -14.17 -8.39
CA ALA A 57 2.78 -13.61 -9.68
C ALA A 57 4.01 -12.69 -9.57
N LEU A 58 4.12 -11.88 -8.51
CA LEU A 58 5.33 -11.07 -8.26
C LEU A 58 6.60 -11.91 -8.09
N SER A 59 6.46 -13.15 -7.62
CA SER A 59 7.59 -14.05 -7.39
C SER A 59 7.87 -14.99 -8.58
N ASP A 60 7.05 -14.94 -9.63
CA ASP A 60 7.19 -15.80 -10.80
C ASP A 60 8.32 -15.26 -11.70
N PRO A 61 9.37 -16.06 -11.99
CA PRO A 61 10.46 -15.62 -12.86
C PRO A 61 10.04 -15.34 -14.31
N LEU A 62 8.85 -15.78 -14.73
CA LEU A 62 8.30 -15.50 -16.05
C LEU A 62 7.56 -14.17 -16.13
N THR A 63 7.19 -13.57 -15.00
CA THR A 63 6.50 -12.28 -14.97
C THR A 63 7.50 -11.15 -15.25
N THR A 64 7.19 -10.34 -16.26
CA THR A 64 7.99 -9.18 -16.66
C THR A 64 7.94 -8.06 -15.62
N VAL A 65 8.88 -7.12 -15.69
CA VAL A 65 8.93 -5.98 -14.75
C VAL A 65 7.70 -5.08 -14.91
N GLU A 66 7.23 -4.92 -16.14
CA GLU A 66 6.02 -4.16 -16.48
C GLU A 66 4.78 -4.82 -15.85
N GLU A 67 4.64 -6.14 -15.98
CA GLU A 67 3.55 -6.90 -15.34
C GLU A 67 3.66 -6.86 -13.81
N GLN A 68 4.87 -7.00 -13.24
CA GLN A 68 5.10 -6.89 -11.80
C GLN A 68 4.67 -5.51 -11.28
N THR A 69 4.94 -4.45 -12.04
CA THR A 69 4.54 -3.09 -11.70
C THR A 69 3.01 -2.96 -11.63
N LEU A 70 2.30 -3.45 -12.64
CA LEU A 70 0.83 -3.47 -12.65
C LEU A 70 0.26 -4.30 -11.49
N ILE A 71 0.87 -5.46 -11.19
CA ILE A 71 0.45 -6.28 -10.05
C ILE A 71 0.66 -5.54 -8.72
N CYS A 72 1.74 -4.76 -8.58
CA CYS A 72 1.94 -3.92 -7.40
C CYS A 72 0.91 -2.79 -7.30
N GLU A 73 0.44 -2.22 -8.40
CA GLU A 73 -0.63 -1.22 -8.37
C GLU A 73 -1.93 -1.83 -7.84
N GLU A 74 -2.35 -2.97 -8.39
CA GLU A 74 -3.53 -3.71 -7.92
C GLU A 74 -3.39 -4.14 -6.44
N LEU A 75 -2.22 -4.62 -6.04
CA LEU A 75 -1.94 -4.95 -4.66
C LEU A 75 -2.00 -3.72 -3.75
N SER A 76 -1.53 -2.57 -4.23
CA SER A 76 -1.57 -1.31 -3.48
C SER A 76 -3.01 -0.88 -3.20
N ASP A 77 -3.92 -1.06 -4.15
CA ASP A 77 -5.35 -0.74 -4.00
C ASP A 77 -6.03 -1.70 -3.02
N LEU A 78 -5.70 -3.01 -3.07
CA LEU A 78 -6.18 -3.98 -2.09
C LEU A 78 -5.74 -3.62 -0.67
N LEU A 79 -4.52 -3.11 -0.49
CA LEU A 79 -3.94 -2.73 0.79
C LEU A 79 -4.47 -1.41 1.37
N GLU A 80 -5.28 -0.65 0.62
CA GLU A 80 -6.02 0.51 1.20
C GLU A 80 -7.15 0.05 2.11
N ASN A 81 -7.60 -1.19 2.00
CA ASN A 81 -8.55 -1.79 2.91
C ASN A 81 -7.83 -2.32 4.17
N ILE A 82 -8.27 -1.85 5.35
CA ILE A 82 -7.66 -2.17 6.66
C ILE A 82 -7.65 -3.68 6.95
N ASP A 83 -8.73 -4.40 6.61
CA ASP A 83 -8.83 -5.84 6.84
C ASP A 83 -7.84 -6.59 5.95
N ASN A 84 -7.74 -6.20 4.68
CA ASN A 84 -6.76 -6.76 3.75
C ASN A 84 -5.32 -6.48 4.23
N ALA A 85 -4.98 -5.25 4.59
CA ALA A 85 -3.66 -4.91 5.08
C ALA A 85 -3.28 -5.71 6.34
N THR A 86 -4.25 -5.95 7.23
CA THR A 86 -4.06 -6.78 8.42
C THR A 86 -3.84 -8.25 8.05
N VAL A 87 -4.63 -8.80 7.13
CA VAL A 87 -4.48 -10.18 6.63
C VAL A 87 -3.17 -10.37 5.86
N PHE A 88 -2.69 -9.32 5.20
CA PHE A 88 -1.43 -9.35 4.46
C PHE A 88 -0.23 -9.70 5.36
N GLY A 89 -0.23 -9.22 6.61
CA GLY A 89 0.74 -9.63 7.62
C GLY A 89 0.67 -11.12 7.94
N LEU A 90 -0.53 -11.68 8.09
CA LEU A 90 -0.76 -13.10 8.41
C LEU A 90 -0.27 -14.06 7.31
N ILE A 91 -0.26 -13.60 6.05
CA ILE A 91 0.24 -14.39 4.91
C ILE A 91 1.73 -14.11 4.61
N ASN A 92 2.44 -13.46 5.54
CA ASN A 92 3.84 -13.05 5.41
C ASN A 92 4.10 -12.12 4.20
N GLY A 93 3.10 -11.34 3.81
CA GLY A 93 3.15 -10.47 2.64
C GLY A 93 4.21 -9.38 2.75
N TRP A 94 4.34 -8.76 3.93
CA TRP A 94 5.33 -7.70 4.17
C TRP A 94 6.77 -8.18 3.95
N ALA A 95 7.10 -9.38 4.43
CA ALA A 95 8.44 -9.95 4.24
C ALA A 95 8.70 -10.35 2.78
N LYS A 96 7.68 -10.87 2.09
CA LYS A 96 7.80 -11.18 0.65
C LYS A 96 8.06 -9.92 -0.18
N LEU A 97 7.31 -8.85 0.05
CA LEU A 97 7.56 -7.57 -0.61
C LEU A 97 8.95 -7.03 -0.29
N ASN A 98 9.40 -7.14 0.97
CA ASN A 98 10.74 -6.70 1.35
C ASN A 98 11.82 -7.51 0.62
N ASN A 99 11.65 -8.83 0.51
CA ASN A 99 12.56 -9.68 -0.23
C ASN A 99 12.62 -9.32 -1.71
N ILE A 100 11.46 -9.11 -2.35
CA ILE A 100 11.39 -8.68 -3.75
C ILE A 100 12.13 -7.36 -3.91
N PHE A 101 11.83 -6.35 -3.09
CA PHE A 101 12.48 -5.04 -3.11
C PHE A 101 14.00 -5.13 -3.05
N ASN A 102 14.53 -5.93 -2.12
CA ASN A 102 15.97 -6.08 -1.92
C ASN A 102 16.65 -6.97 -2.97
N SER A 103 15.92 -7.85 -3.64
CA SER A 103 16.45 -8.76 -4.68
C SER A 103 16.50 -8.16 -6.08
N ASN A 104 15.70 -7.12 -6.36
CA ASN A 104 15.61 -6.51 -7.68
C ASN A 104 16.31 -5.13 -7.68
N LYS A 105 16.62 -4.61 -8.88
CA LYS A 105 17.29 -3.30 -9.05
C LYS A 105 16.43 -2.30 -9.84
N GLN A 106 15.17 -2.64 -10.09
CA GLN A 106 14.29 -1.85 -10.95
C GLN A 106 13.62 -0.76 -10.12
N THR A 107 13.97 0.50 -10.40
CA THR A 107 13.48 1.65 -9.64
C THR A 107 11.95 1.76 -9.66
N GLU A 108 11.33 1.56 -10.82
CA GLU A 108 9.87 1.67 -11.00
C GLU A 108 9.10 0.62 -10.17
N LEU A 109 9.54 -0.63 -10.23
CA LEU A 109 8.98 -1.69 -9.39
C LEU A 109 9.16 -1.37 -7.90
N ASN A 110 10.35 -0.93 -7.50
CA ASN A 110 10.64 -0.57 -6.12
C ASN A 110 9.79 0.60 -5.61
N GLN A 111 9.49 1.59 -6.45
CA GLN A 111 8.56 2.67 -6.10
C GLN A 111 7.14 2.15 -5.84
N ASN A 112 6.67 1.20 -6.64
CA ASN A 112 5.34 0.59 -6.49
C ASN A 112 5.26 -0.34 -5.28
N ILE A 113 6.34 -1.08 -4.97
CA ILE A 113 6.44 -1.82 -3.72
C ILE A 113 6.38 -0.88 -2.52
N LEU A 114 7.11 0.24 -2.52
CA LEU A 114 7.03 1.22 -1.44
C LEU A 114 5.65 1.86 -1.33
N ARG A 115 4.91 1.99 -2.44
CA ARG A 115 3.50 2.43 -2.41
C ARG A 115 2.61 1.42 -1.69
N CYS A 116 2.79 0.12 -1.94
CA CYS A 116 2.10 -0.94 -1.19
C CYS A 116 2.37 -0.83 0.32
N VAL A 117 3.64 -0.63 0.70
CA VAL A 117 4.03 -0.44 2.11
C VAL A 117 3.39 0.82 2.68
N GLN A 118 3.43 1.94 1.95
CA GLN A 118 2.82 3.21 2.36
C GLN A 118 1.32 3.05 2.63
N ASN A 119 0.58 2.42 1.72
CA ASN A 119 -0.87 2.20 1.87
C ASN A 119 -1.16 1.28 3.08
N GLY A 120 -0.35 0.24 3.26
CA GLY A 120 -0.43 -0.63 4.43
C GLY A 120 -0.26 0.12 5.76
N VAL A 121 0.85 0.83 5.94
CA VAL A 121 1.16 1.51 7.21
C VAL A 121 0.24 2.69 7.52
N HIS A 122 -0.34 3.32 6.48
CA HIS A 122 -1.32 4.39 6.64
C HIS A 122 -2.68 3.86 7.15
N SER A 123 -2.95 2.56 6.98
CA SER A 123 -4.27 1.98 7.27
C SER A 123 -4.55 1.85 8.77
N CYS A 124 -3.64 1.25 9.55
CA CYS A 124 -3.84 1.11 11.01
C CYS A 124 -2.54 0.78 11.78
N ASP A 125 -2.59 1.01 13.10
CA ASP A 125 -1.48 0.80 14.03
C ASP A 125 -0.98 -0.65 14.07
N LYS A 126 -1.88 -1.63 13.91
CA LYS A 126 -1.50 -3.04 13.86
C LYS A 126 -0.57 -3.33 12.69
N VAL A 127 -0.88 -2.80 11.51
CA VAL A 127 -0.04 -2.97 10.32
C VAL A 127 1.31 -2.29 10.50
N GLN A 128 1.35 -1.12 11.16
CA GLN A 128 2.63 -0.48 11.50
C GLN A 128 3.52 -1.39 12.36
N LYS A 129 2.94 -2.06 13.36
CA LYS A 129 3.65 -3.02 14.23
C LYS A 129 4.11 -4.28 13.47
N ASP A 130 3.36 -4.72 12.46
CA ASP A 130 3.73 -5.87 11.61
C ASP A 130 4.82 -5.51 10.59
N VAL A 131 4.77 -4.30 10.01
CA VAL A 131 5.69 -3.84 8.96
C VAL A 131 7.05 -3.46 9.53
N LEU A 132 7.08 -2.72 10.64
CA LEU A 132 8.31 -2.10 11.15
C LEU A 132 9.46 -3.10 11.37
N PRO A 133 9.28 -4.26 12.04
CA PRO A 133 10.35 -5.22 12.28
C PRO A 133 10.95 -5.81 11.00
N VAL A 134 10.17 -5.82 9.92
CA VAL A 134 10.56 -6.40 8.63
C VAL A 134 11.25 -5.36 7.75
N TRP A 135 10.76 -4.11 7.78
CA TRP A 135 11.15 -3.07 6.82
C TRP A 135 12.15 -2.06 7.34
N SER A 136 12.39 -1.97 8.65
CA SER A 136 13.24 -0.91 9.22
C SER A 136 14.66 -0.87 8.65
N GLY A 137 15.30 -2.02 8.45
CA GLY A 137 16.62 -2.10 7.81
C GLY A 137 16.61 -1.54 6.37
N THR A 138 15.58 -1.86 5.60
CA THR A 138 15.40 -1.35 4.23
C THR A 138 15.07 0.14 4.22
N LEU A 139 14.21 0.62 5.12
CA LEU A 139 13.89 2.05 5.25
C LEU A 139 15.14 2.86 5.66
N LYS A 140 15.95 2.34 6.59
CA LYS A 140 17.25 2.91 6.97
C LYS A 140 18.18 3.02 5.76
N GLN A 141 18.29 1.95 4.97
CA GLN A 141 19.11 1.95 3.77
C GLN A 141 18.63 3.01 2.77
N ILE A 142 17.33 3.05 2.44
CA ILE A 142 16.76 4.04 1.51
C ILE A 142 17.01 5.47 2.03
N LEU A 143 16.84 5.71 3.33
CA LEU A 143 17.09 7.01 3.94
C LEU A 143 18.56 7.43 3.80
N SER A 144 19.51 6.51 3.98
CA SER A 144 20.95 6.81 3.84
C SER A 144 21.34 7.16 2.40
N THR A 145 20.67 6.56 1.40
CA THR A 145 20.91 6.79 -0.02
C THR A 145 19.81 7.63 -0.67
N LEU A 146 19.13 8.48 0.11
CA LEU A 146 17.93 9.19 -0.33
C LEU A 146 18.18 10.00 -1.61
N ASN A 147 17.29 9.82 -2.58
CA ASN A 147 17.27 10.45 -3.89
C ASN A 147 15.83 10.87 -4.27
N GLN A 148 15.67 11.46 -5.45
CA GLN A 148 14.38 11.97 -5.93
C GLN A 148 13.34 10.86 -6.18
N ASP A 149 13.79 9.66 -6.54
CA ASP A 149 12.90 8.54 -6.88
C ASP A 149 12.16 8.02 -5.65
N TYR A 150 12.82 7.95 -4.50
CA TYR A 150 12.27 7.31 -3.31
C TYR A 150 11.74 8.27 -2.25
N GLN A 151 12.07 9.57 -2.33
CA GLN A 151 11.74 10.53 -1.26
C GLN A 151 10.23 10.62 -0.97
N ARG A 152 9.37 10.55 -1.99
CA ARG A 152 7.94 10.80 -1.78
C ARG A 152 7.28 9.66 -0.99
N GLN A 153 7.57 8.42 -1.38
CA GLN A 153 7.02 7.21 -0.76
C GLN A 153 7.65 7.00 0.61
N LEU A 154 8.97 7.17 0.74
CA LEU A 154 9.63 7.08 2.04
C LEU A 154 9.05 8.10 3.02
N LEU A 155 8.83 9.35 2.60
CA LEU A 155 8.22 10.36 3.45
C LEU A 155 6.79 9.98 3.85
N GLY A 156 6.01 9.37 2.95
CA GLY A 156 4.67 8.88 3.27
C GLY A 156 4.67 7.78 4.34
N ILE A 157 5.60 6.82 4.22
CA ILE A 157 5.79 5.73 5.19
C ILE A 157 6.21 6.31 6.54
N LEU A 158 7.26 7.13 6.56
CA LEU A 158 7.76 7.76 7.79
C LEU A 158 6.69 8.66 8.43
N SER A 159 5.95 9.44 7.65
CA SER A 159 4.85 10.27 8.17
C SER A 159 3.81 9.44 8.92
N SER A 160 3.51 8.23 8.44
CA SER A 160 2.54 7.34 9.08
C SER A 160 3.04 6.82 10.42
N PHE A 161 4.31 6.41 10.50
CA PHE A 161 4.93 5.97 11.76
C PHE A 161 5.09 7.11 12.76
N TYR A 162 5.56 8.28 12.33
CA TYR A 162 5.85 9.39 13.23
C TYR A 162 4.60 10.11 13.74
N GLN A 163 3.44 9.94 13.10
CA GLN A 163 2.17 10.43 13.64
C GLN A 163 1.56 9.47 14.68
N ASN A 164 2.05 8.23 14.74
CA ASN A 164 1.65 7.27 15.77
C ASN A 164 2.58 7.40 16.99
N LYS A 165 1.98 7.74 18.14
CA LYS A 165 2.71 7.99 19.40
C LYS A 165 3.51 6.79 19.90
N GLU A 166 3.00 5.58 19.69
CA GLU A 166 3.67 4.34 20.11
C GLU A 166 4.81 3.95 19.17
N MET A 167 4.75 4.37 17.90
CA MET A 167 5.68 3.94 16.87
C MET A 167 6.80 4.94 16.62
N ALA A 168 6.56 6.24 16.81
CA ALA A 168 7.47 7.32 16.43
C ALA A 168 8.88 7.18 17.03
N LEU A 169 8.97 6.90 18.34
CA LEU A 169 10.26 6.67 19.01
C LEU A 169 10.93 5.39 18.50
N VAL A 170 10.15 4.31 18.32
CA VAL A 170 10.66 3.01 17.88
C VAL A 170 11.26 3.09 16.47
N ILE A 171 10.57 3.73 15.52
CA ILE A 171 11.12 3.92 14.17
C ILE A 171 12.36 4.82 14.20
N HIS A 172 12.35 5.86 15.03
CA HIS A 172 13.48 6.80 15.11
C HIS A 172 14.75 6.11 15.60
N GLU A 173 14.64 5.29 16.65
CA GLU A 173 15.75 4.46 17.13
C GLU A 173 16.26 3.49 16.06
N GLN A 174 15.36 2.82 15.34
CA GLN A 174 15.75 1.84 14.32
C GLN A 174 16.38 2.45 13.07
N LEU A 175 16.04 3.70 12.71
CA LEU A 175 16.66 4.39 11.59
C LEU A 175 18.10 4.83 11.90
N GLU A 176 18.45 4.99 13.18
CA GLU A 176 19.74 5.51 13.68
C GLU A 176 20.14 6.87 13.07
N ASN A 177 19.22 7.55 12.40
CA ASN A 177 19.45 8.77 11.66
C ASN A 177 18.23 9.69 11.77
N ASP A 178 18.50 10.99 11.88
CA ASP A 178 17.45 11.99 11.82
C ASP A 178 16.97 12.19 10.38
N PHE A 179 15.75 11.70 10.09
CA PHE A 179 15.19 11.82 8.76
C PHE A 179 14.88 13.28 8.38
N VAL A 180 14.49 14.14 9.33
CA VAL A 180 14.19 15.56 9.08
C VAL A 180 15.44 16.26 8.58
N LYS A 181 16.57 16.04 9.27
CA LYS A 181 17.87 16.56 8.88
C LYS A 181 18.30 16.06 7.50
N ILE A 182 18.15 14.77 7.22
CA ILE A 182 18.51 14.19 5.92
C ILE A 182 17.66 14.81 4.79
N TYR A 183 16.34 14.93 4.98
CA TYR A 183 15.46 15.53 3.96
C TYR A 183 15.81 16.99 3.68
N ARG A 184 16.18 17.77 4.71
CA ARG A 184 16.67 19.15 4.54
C ARG A 184 18.00 19.20 3.79
N GLN A 185 18.98 18.39 4.20
CA GLN A 185 20.29 18.34 3.54
C GLN A 185 20.21 17.93 2.07
N LYS A 186 19.26 17.07 1.72
CA LYS A 186 19.02 16.62 0.35
C LYS A 186 18.15 17.59 -0.47
N GLY A 187 17.65 18.68 0.12
CA GLY A 187 16.82 19.67 -0.57
C GLY A 187 15.37 19.24 -0.79
N PHE A 188 14.86 18.26 -0.05
CA PHE A 188 13.47 17.77 -0.16
C PHE A 188 12.50 18.44 0.83
N ALA A 189 12.99 19.38 1.63
CA ALA A 189 12.20 20.09 2.65
C ALA A 189 11.12 21.01 2.06
N ASP A 190 11.27 21.44 0.81
CA ASP A 190 10.30 22.32 0.15
C ASP A 190 9.03 21.61 -0.32
N SER A 191 8.97 20.29 -0.21
CA SER A 191 7.77 19.53 -0.56
C SER A 191 6.62 19.83 0.40
N GLU A 192 5.40 19.97 -0.14
CA GLU A 192 4.21 20.25 0.67
C GLU A 192 3.93 19.16 1.70
N ARG A 193 4.22 17.89 1.38
CA ARG A 193 4.10 16.77 2.32
C ARG A 193 5.05 16.92 3.51
N PHE A 194 6.29 17.35 3.28
CA PHE A 194 7.26 17.57 4.35
C PHE A 194 6.85 18.73 5.23
N LYS A 195 6.46 19.87 4.63
CA LYS A 195 5.97 21.04 5.37
C LYS A 195 4.74 20.69 6.21
N HIS A 196 3.81 19.94 5.65
CA HIS A 196 2.63 19.48 6.37
C HIS A 196 3.01 18.65 7.59
N LEU A 197 3.89 17.64 7.44
CA LEU A 197 4.37 16.84 8.58
C LEU A 197 5.04 17.70 9.66
N MET A 198 5.90 18.65 9.26
CA MET A 198 6.56 19.55 10.21
C MET A 198 5.56 20.44 10.95
N ASN A 199 4.49 20.88 10.28
CA ASN A 199 3.43 21.64 10.93
C ASN A 199 2.63 20.79 11.91
N VAL A 200 2.36 19.52 11.59
CA VAL A 200 1.75 18.56 12.52
C VAL A 200 2.61 18.40 13.76
N PHE A 201 3.93 18.23 13.62
CA PHE A 201 4.86 18.11 14.75
C PHE A 201 4.91 19.38 15.62
N LYS A 202 4.93 20.57 15.01
CA LYS A 202 4.90 21.86 15.73
C LYS A 202 3.58 22.08 16.46
N SER A 203 2.47 21.60 15.90
CA SER A 203 1.12 21.76 16.45
C SER A 203 0.75 20.67 17.45
N ALA A 204 1.66 19.73 17.75
CA ALA A 204 1.43 18.71 18.76
C ALA A 204 1.07 19.37 20.11
N ALA A 205 0.01 18.89 20.74
CA ALA A 205 -0.56 19.49 21.96
C ALA A 205 0.49 19.73 23.05
N GLU A 206 0.26 20.71 23.91
CA GLU A 206 1.16 21.05 25.02
C GLU A 206 1.10 20.05 26.18
N GLU A 207 0.16 19.11 26.18
CA GLU A 207 0.19 18.00 27.15
C GLU A 207 1.55 17.28 27.02
N GLU A 208 2.36 17.34 28.09
CA GLU A 208 3.71 16.75 28.14
C GLU A 208 3.59 15.22 28.06
N THR A 209 3.64 14.73 26.84
CA THR A 209 3.96 13.34 26.54
C THR A 209 5.36 13.31 25.94
N GLU A 210 6.15 12.30 26.29
CA GLU A 210 7.48 12.07 25.72
C GLU A 210 7.50 12.18 24.18
N TYR A 211 6.43 11.70 23.54
CA TYR A 211 6.17 11.86 22.12
C TYR A 211 6.10 13.34 21.66
N ASN A 212 5.35 14.20 22.35
CA ASN A 212 5.17 15.60 21.96
C ASN A 212 6.47 16.39 22.05
N GLU A 213 7.26 16.16 23.10
CA GLU A 213 8.61 16.75 23.23
C GLU A 213 9.52 16.28 22.10
N PHE A 214 9.50 14.98 21.82
CA PHE A 214 10.29 14.36 20.77
C PHE A 214 9.98 14.94 19.38
N VAL A 215 8.72 14.98 18.95
CA VAL A 215 8.36 15.49 17.62
C VAL A 215 8.58 17.01 17.49
N LYS A 216 8.39 17.78 18.57
CA LYS A 216 8.72 19.22 18.59
C LYS A 216 10.21 19.47 18.43
N LYS A 217 11.05 18.67 19.09
CA LYS A 217 12.51 18.73 18.94
C LYS A 217 12.91 18.42 17.50
N LEU A 218 12.39 17.34 16.93
CA LEU A 218 12.60 16.97 15.53
C LEU A 218 12.22 18.07 14.54
N ALA A 219 11.13 18.79 14.79
CA ALA A 219 10.70 19.88 13.91
C ALA A 219 11.56 21.16 14.03
N ALA A 220 12.31 21.31 15.13
CA ALA A 220 13.15 22.46 15.43
C ALA A 220 14.59 22.33 14.90
N GLU A 221 15.13 21.10 14.83
CA GLU A 221 16.34 20.76 14.07
C GLU A 221 16.14 21.04 12.60
#